data_AF-X1ULF7-F1
#
_entry.id   AF-X1ULF7-F1
#
_cell.length_a   1.000
_cell.length_b   1.000
_cell.length_c   1.000
_cell.angle_alpha   90.00
_cell.angle_beta   90.00
_cell.angle_gamma   90.00
#
_symmetry.space_group_name_H-M   'P 1'
#
loop_
_entity.id
_entity.type
_entity.pdbx_description
1 polymer ?
#
loop_
_entity_poly.entity_id
_entity_poly.type
_entity_poly.pdbx_seq_one_letter_code
_entity_poly.pdbx_strand_id
1 'polypeptide(L)'
;MRVWFAALSDNIKGTPNQPLSLLILKENTAVELGGPQTAGSTFMIWTEDVSLISNGRITLVGRDIVGANGGTLPLGQVTLVGGPAITKEIQPRLEREQYAAERVPGYMVRSTGGRIW
;
A
#
# COMPACT_ATOMS: atom_id res chain seq x y z
N MET A 1 -17.57 -4.19 -1.50
CA MET A 1 -16.23 -4.78 -1.69
C MET A 1 -16.17 -6.05 -0.85
N ARG A 2 -15.96 -7.22 -1.47
CA ARG A 2 -15.79 -8.49 -0.75
C ARG A 2 -14.29 -8.71 -0.51
N VAL A 3 -13.92 -8.92 0.75
CA VAL A 3 -12.56 -9.20 1.17
C VAL A 3 -12.41 -10.71 1.29
N TRP A 4 -11.44 -11.28 0.58
CA TRP A 4 -11.03 -12.67 0.74
C TRP A 4 -9.70 -12.70 1.50
N PHE A 5 -9.65 -13.52 2.54
CA PHE A 5 -8.45 -13.80 3.29
C PHE A 5 -7.75 -15.01 2.65
N ALA A 6 -6.42 -15.02 2.63
CA ALA A 6 -5.71 -16.29 2.51
C ALA A 6 -6.07 -17.11 3.76
N ALA A 7 -6.58 -18.32 3.58
CA ALA A 7 -6.75 -19.24 4.68
C ALA A 7 -5.37 -19.40 5.34
N LEU A 8 -5.24 -18.94 6.58
CA LEU A 8 -4.12 -19.35 7.42
C LEU A 8 -4.17 -20.88 7.39
N SER A 9 -3.17 -21.51 6.79
CA SER A 9 -3.04 -22.96 6.85
C SER A 9 -3.12 -23.39 8.31
N ASP A 10 -3.95 -24.40 8.61
CA ASP A 10 -4.31 -24.94 9.94
C ASP A 10 -3.11 -25.40 10.81
N ASN A 11 -1.87 -25.13 10.40
CA ASN A 11 -0.65 -25.56 11.07
C ASN A 11 0.06 -24.46 11.87
N ILE A 12 -0.51 -23.26 11.99
CA ILE A 12 -0.01 -22.28 12.97
C ILE A 12 -0.79 -22.47 14.27
N LYS A 13 -0.38 -23.45 15.09
CA LYS A 13 -0.60 -23.38 16.55
C LYS A 13 0.27 -22.25 17.10
N GLY A 14 -0.10 -21.01 16.80
CA GLY A 14 0.52 -19.82 17.35
C GLY A 14 -0.01 -19.62 18.77
N THR A 15 0.89 -19.64 19.74
CA THR A 15 0.60 -19.07 21.07
C THR A 15 0.24 -17.59 20.90
N PRO A 16 -0.62 -17.01 21.77
CA PRO A 16 -1.28 -15.72 21.53
C PRO A 16 -0.37 -14.48 21.56
N ASN A 17 0.94 -14.64 21.35
CA ASN A 17 1.94 -13.58 21.44
C ASN A 17 3.03 -13.65 20.36
N GLN A 18 2.77 -14.30 19.22
CA GLN A 18 3.74 -14.33 18.12
C GLN A 18 3.67 -13.01 17.32
N PRO A 19 4.76 -12.23 17.21
CA PRO A 19 4.74 -10.99 16.46
C PRO A 19 4.38 -11.29 15.01
N LEU A 20 3.43 -10.53 14.44
CA LEU A 20 3.09 -10.56 13.02
C LEU A 20 4.41 -10.49 12.23
N SER A 21 4.75 -11.56 11.53
CA SER A 21 6.03 -11.65 10.83
C SER A 21 6.10 -10.56 9.76
N LEU A 22 6.89 -9.51 10.02
CA LEU A 22 7.17 -8.34 9.18
C LEU A 22 7.82 -8.66 7.81
N LEU A 23 8.08 -9.93 7.52
CA LEU A 23 8.82 -10.37 6.35
C LEU A 23 7.99 -11.39 5.56
N ILE A 24 7.61 -11.04 4.33
CA ILE A 24 7.03 -11.98 3.37
C ILE A 24 8.18 -12.51 2.50
N LEU A 25 8.36 -13.83 2.52
CA LEU A 25 9.35 -14.53 1.70
C LEU A 25 8.83 -14.72 0.28
N LYS A 26 9.73 -14.85 -0.70
CA LYS A 26 9.38 -14.90 -2.13
C LYS A 26 8.42 -16.03 -2.46
N GLU A 27 8.59 -17.20 -1.85
CA GLU A 27 7.73 -18.37 -1.99
C GLU A 27 6.31 -18.15 -1.46
N ASN A 28 6.11 -17.16 -0.58
CA ASN A 28 4.83 -16.77 -0.01
C ASN A 28 4.29 -15.46 -0.63
N THR A 29 4.99 -14.89 -1.62
CA THR A 29 4.56 -13.67 -2.32
C THR A 29 3.59 -14.02 -3.45
N ALA A 30 2.35 -13.53 -3.33
CA ALA A 30 1.36 -13.69 -4.39
C ALA A 30 1.65 -12.80 -5.61
N VAL A 31 2.06 -11.54 -5.38
CA VAL A 31 2.41 -10.55 -6.40
C VAL A 31 3.37 -9.53 -5.79
N GLU A 32 4.31 -9.02 -6.59
CA GLU A 32 5.16 -7.88 -6.23
C GLU A 32 4.77 -6.65 -7.05
N LEU A 33 4.64 -5.49 -6.41
CA LEU A 33 4.15 -4.26 -7.04
C LEU A 33 5.22 -3.18 -6.99
N GLY A 34 5.85 -2.85 -8.11
CA GLY A 34 7.02 -1.97 -8.14
C GLY A 34 8.33 -2.71 -7.87
N GLY A 35 9.34 -1.97 -7.44
CA GLY A 35 10.63 -2.51 -7.00
C GLY A 35 11.73 -2.39 -8.07
N PRO A 36 12.93 -2.95 -7.84
CA PRO A 36 14.06 -2.76 -8.74
C PRO A 36 13.84 -3.31 -10.17
N GLN A 37 12.91 -4.26 -10.32
CA GLN A 37 12.66 -4.96 -11.59
C GLN A 37 11.51 -4.35 -12.41
N THR A 38 10.77 -3.36 -11.88
CA THR A 38 9.68 -2.69 -12.62
C THR A 38 9.47 -1.25 -12.14
N ALA A 39 8.60 -0.49 -12.80
CA ALA A 39 8.30 0.87 -12.39
C ALA A 39 7.48 0.89 -11.09
N GLY A 40 7.93 1.67 -10.10
CA GLY A 40 7.19 1.91 -8.86
C GLY A 40 7.26 3.40 -8.51
N SER A 41 6.11 4.04 -8.30
CA SER A 41 6.04 5.42 -7.85
C SER A 41 4.82 5.64 -6.96
N THR A 42 5.01 6.46 -5.94
CA THR A 42 3.95 6.83 -5.03
C THR A 42 4.22 8.21 -4.49
N PHE A 43 3.20 9.04 -4.46
CA PHE A 43 3.31 10.40 -3.98
C PHE A 43 1.96 10.90 -3.50
N MET A 44 2.02 11.96 -2.72
CA MET A 44 0.85 12.64 -2.22
C MET A 44 0.77 14.04 -2.82
N ILE A 45 -0.44 14.44 -3.17
CA ILE A 45 -0.76 15.82 -3.51
C ILE A 45 -1.84 16.28 -2.52
N TRP A 46 -1.75 17.53 -2.09
CA TRP A 46 -2.76 18.14 -1.25
C TRP A 46 -3.25 19.46 -1.82
N THR A 47 -4.47 19.85 -1.43
CA THR A 47 -5.11 21.10 -1.84
C THR A 47 -5.98 21.65 -0.71
N GLU A 48 -6.05 22.98 -0.62
CA GLU A 48 -7.03 23.67 0.24
C GLU A 48 -8.42 23.71 -0.42
N ASP A 49 -8.47 23.63 -1.75
CA ASP A 49 -9.73 23.56 -2.50
C ASP A 49 -10.30 22.13 -2.47
N VAL A 50 -11.17 21.91 -1.49
CA VAL A 50 -11.86 20.63 -1.29
C VAL A 50 -12.79 20.24 -2.44
N SER A 51 -13.19 21.18 -3.30
CA SER A 51 -14.05 20.88 -4.46
C SER A 51 -13.36 20.04 -5.52
N LEU A 52 -12.02 20.04 -5.54
CA LEU A 52 -11.20 19.22 -6.43
C LEU A 52 -11.08 17.76 -5.96
N ILE A 53 -11.61 17.43 -4.77
CA ILE A 53 -11.47 16.11 -4.15
C ILE A 53 -12.83 15.42 -4.06
N SER A 54 -12.89 14.19 -4.58
CA SER A 54 -13.99 13.27 -4.29
C SER A 54 -13.66 12.44 -3.05
N ASN A 55 -14.16 12.87 -1.89
CA ASN A 55 -13.86 12.20 -0.62
C ASN A 55 -14.22 10.70 -0.65
N GLY A 56 -13.32 9.84 -0.15
CA GLY A 56 -13.48 8.39 -0.08
C GLY A 56 -13.43 7.65 -1.43
N ARG A 57 -13.19 8.35 -2.55
CA ARG A 57 -13.08 7.71 -3.87
C ARG A 57 -11.75 6.98 -4.01
N ILE A 58 -11.82 5.70 -4.35
CA ILE A 58 -10.66 4.89 -4.77
C ILE A 58 -10.86 4.55 -6.25
N THR A 59 -9.83 4.80 -7.06
CA THR A 59 -9.85 4.50 -8.50
C THR A 59 -8.66 3.61 -8.84
N LEU A 60 -8.92 2.50 -9.50
CA LEU A 60 -7.90 1.64 -10.10
C LEU A 60 -7.79 1.99 -11.59
N VAL A 61 -6.59 2.36 -12.04
CA VAL A 61 -6.28 2.57 -13.45
C VAL A 61 -5.37 1.45 -13.92
N GLY A 62 -5.82 0.68 -14.91
CA GLY A 62 -5.10 -0.47 -15.42
C GLY A 62 -5.62 -1.79 -14.86
N ARG A 63 -4.77 -2.84 -14.96
CA ARG A 63 -5.15 -4.20 -14.59
C ARG A 63 -5.18 -4.37 -13.08
N ASP A 64 -6.23 -5.01 -12.57
CA ASP A 64 -6.31 -5.44 -11.17
C ASP A 64 -5.26 -6.53 -10.86
N ILE A 65 -4.95 -6.72 -9.58
CA ILE A 65 -4.03 -7.75 -9.10
C ILE A 65 -4.64 -9.16 -9.17
N VAL A 66 -5.96 -9.27 -9.32
CA VAL A 66 -6.66 -10.54 -9.47
C VAL A 66 -6.16 -11.27 -10.72
N GLY A 67 -5.44 -12.39 -10.52
CA GLY A 67 -4.85 -13.21 -11.58
C GLY A 67 -3.36 -12.94 -11.85
N ALA A 68 -2.71 -12.05 -11.11
CA ALA A 68 -1.28 -11.78 -11.20
C ALA A 68 -0.42 -12.76 -10.39
N ASN A 69 -0.67 -14.06 -10.49
CA ASN A 69 -0.02 -15.07 -9.66
C ASN A 69 1.50 -15.13 -9.92
N GLY A 70 2.30 -14.80 -8.90
CA GLY A 70 3.75 -14.93 -8.88
C GLY A 70 4.51 -13.90 -9.72
N GLY A 71 3.83 -12.86 -10.21
CA GLY A 71 4.42 -11.85 -11.11
C GLY A 71 4.82 -10.55 -10.40
N THR A 72 5.62 -9.76 -11.11
CA THR A 72 5.96 -8.37 -10.73
C THR A 72 5.19 -7.41 -11.64
N LEU A 73 4.46 -6.45 -11.07
CA LEU A 73 3.66 -5.46 -11.81
C LEU A 73 4.11 -4.04 -11.50
N PRO A 74 4.01 -3.10 -12.45
CA PRO A 74 4.26 -1.70 -12.14
C PRO A 74 3.22 -1.17 -11.14
N LEU A 75 3.65 -0.27 -10.26
CA LEU A 75 2.81 0.39 -9.25
C LEU A 75 2.87 1.91 -9.40
N GLY A 76 1.69 2.52 -9.47
CA GLY A 76 1.49 3.95 -9.34
C GLY A 76 0.43 4.23 -8.30
N GLN A 77 0.78 4.89 -7.20
CA GLN A 77 -0.17 5.33 -6.19
C GLN A 77 -0.15 6.85 -6.05
N VAL A 78 -1.33 7.45 -6.19
CA VAL A 78 -1.51 8.89 -5.96
C VAL A 78 -2.51 9.06 -4.83
N THR A 79 -2.06 9.63 -3.71
CA THR A 79 -2.95 10.00 -2.61
C THR A 79 -3.29 11.48 -2.74
N LEU A 80 -4.58 11.79 -2.85
CA LEU A 80 -5.07 13.16 -2.89
C LEU A 80 -5.72 13.52 -1.54
N VAL A 81 -5.28 14.63 -0.94
CA VAL A 81 -5.79 15.09 0.36
C VAL A 81 -6.35 16.51 0.24
N GLY A 82 -7.60 16.70 0.63
CA GLY A 82 -8.25 18.02 0.63
C GLY A 82 -8.56 18.48 2.05
N GLY A 83 -8.27 19.73 2.36
CA GLY A 83 -8.70 20.33 3.61
C GLY A 83 -8.29 21.80 3.73
N PRO A 84 -9.18 22.66 4.25
CA PRO A 84 -8.93 24.11 4.33
C PRO A 84 -7.81 24.50 5.31
N ALA A 85 -7.34 23.55 6.13
CA ALA A 85 -6.27 23.74 7.11
C ALA A 85 -5.01 22.91 6.75
N ILE A 86 -4.94 22.36 5.55
CA ILE A 86 -3.74 21.67 5.08
C ILE A 86 -2.75 22.72 4.59
N THR A 87 -1.57 22.75 5.20
CA THR A 87 -0.51 23.69 4.87
C THR A 87 0.78 22.95 4.53
N LYS A 88 1.82 23.65 4.07
CA LYS A 88 3.12 23.01 3.78
C LYS A 88 3.73 22.34 5.02
N GLU A 89 3.41 22.82 6.20
CA GLU A 89 3.95 22.31 7.46
C GLU A 89 3.42 20.91 7.81
N ILE A 90 2.22 20.55 7.35
CA ILE A 90 1.65 19.21 7.58
C ILE A 90 2.15 18.18 6.56
N GLN A 91 2.73 18.62 5.43
CA GLN A 91 3.19 17.74 4.35
C GLN A 91 4.13 16.61 4.82
N PRO A 92 5.19 16.86 5.61
CA PRO A 92 6.07 15.77 6.07
C PRO A 92 5.35 14.75 6.95
N ARG A 93 4.30 15.18 7.67
CA ARG A 93 3.47 14.26 8.46
C ARG A 93 2.60 13.42 7.55
N LEU A 94 1.94 14.03 6.58
CA LEU A 94 1.09 13.29 5.65
C LEU A 94 1.89 12.29 4.82
N GLU A 95 3.08 12.66 4.36
CA GLU A 95 4.01 11.75 3.67
C GLU A 95 4.34 10.52 4.54
N ARG A 96 4.55 10.68 5.85
CA ARG A 96 4.75 9.53 6.77
C ARG A 96 3.51 8.65 6.93
N GLU A 97 2.31 9.22 6.90
CA GLU A 97 1.07 8.45 7.02
C GLU A 97 0.76 7.64 5.75
N GLN A 98 1.35 8.01 4.60
CA GLN A 98 1.22 7.24 3.36
C GLN A 98 1.74 5.79 3.50
N TYR A 99 2.62 5.54 4.47
CA TYR A 99 3.20 4.22 4.75
C TYR A 99 2.34 3.37 5.70
N ALA A 100 1.12 3.80 6.07
CA ALA A 100 0.25 3.05 6.98
C ALA A 100 -0.12 1.62 6.50
N ALA A 101 0.03 1.34 5.20
CA ALA A 101 -0.19 0.02 4.61
C ALA A 101 0.73 -1.06 5.20
N GLU A 102 1.88 -0.70 5.80
CA GLU A 102 2.74 -1.62 6.56
C GLU A 102 2.02 -2.33 7.72
N ARG A 103 0.87 -1.79 8.16
CA ARG A 103 0.11 -2.30 9.31
C ARG A 103 -0.96 -3.33 8.93
N VAL A 104 -1.12 -3.65 7.64
CA VAL A 104 -2.14 -4.59 7.17
C VAL A 104 -1.55 -6.01 7.12
N PRO A 105 -2.07 -6.98 7.91
CA PRO A 105 -1.60 -8.36 7.84
C PRO A 105 -1.69 -8.93 6.42
N GLY A 106 -0.63 -9.61 5.98
CA GLY A 106 -0.53 -10.17 4.62
C GLY A 106 -0.01 -9.20 3.56
N TYR A 107 0.28 -7.95 3.93
CA TYR A 107 0.95 -6.96 3.08
C TYR A 107 2.33 -6.63 3.65
N MET A 108 3.26 -6.32 2.76
CA MET A 108 4.58 -5.82 3.11
C MET A 108 4.86 -4.61 2.22
N VAL A 109 5.37 -3.54 2.80
CA VAL A 109 5.83 -2.36 2.06
C VAL A 109 7.31 -2.19 2.35
N ARG A 110 8.10 -1.95 1.31
CA ARG A 110 9.51 -1.62 1.40
C ARG A 110 9.72 -0.26 0.76
N SER A 111 10.63 0.52 1.34
CA SER A 111 11.11 1.74 0.69
C SER A 111 12.63 1.82 0.72
N THR A 112 13.22 2.31 -0.36
CA THR A 112 14.65 2.65 -0.41
C THR A 112 14.81 3.83 -1.38
N GLY A 113 15.46 4.90 -0.91
CA GLY A 113 15.77 6.06 -1.75
C GLY A 113 14.54 6.76 -2.37
N GLY A 114 13.39 6.78 -1.68
CA GLY A 114 12.16 7.42 -2.16
C GLY A 114 11.34 6.59 -3.16
N ARG A 115 11.70 5.32 -3.38
CA ARG A 115 10.91 4.35 -4.16
C ARG A 115 10.22 3.37 -3.22
N ILE A 116 8.93 3.10 -3.44
CA ILE A 116 8.12 2.14 -2.66
C ILE A 116 7.77 0.93 -3.52
N TRP A 117 7.73 -0.26 -2.91
CA TRP A 117 7.18 -1.49 -3.47
C TRP A 117 6.79 -2.53 -2.41
#